data_AF-A0AAU9VUM4-F1
#
_entry.id   AF-A0AAU9VUM4-F1
#
_cell.length_a   1.000
_cell.length_b   1.000
_cell.length_c   1.000
_cell.angle_alpha   90.00
_cell.angle_beta   90.00
_cell.angle_gamma   90.00
#
_symmetry.space_group_name_H-M   'P 1'
#
loop_
_entity.id
_entity.type
_entity.pdbx_description
1 polymer ?
#
loop_
_entity_poly.entity_id
_entity_poly.type
_entity_poly.pdbx_seq_one_letter_code
_entity_poly.pdbx_strand_id
1 'polypeptide(L)'
;LVSRITHANATGKCNSQESAFRKALQGHTYDTFKVNSLHVCVKRCDKEEKCQSINFVIDESICELNKQSKEARPDNYVTDPRRIYMTVKFGKGGCFKSIVILKSWSFDCMYMCISRKCNGQIFFFCAADTWPSGTYGLPRSKTGCPQPPHGSEWETGWRLQDTEDSSNKNRFSDSFHLDAVVLDSHVNRSFCIKHVHKVGTGAKPWPLGQYCIYKKGTCPVGLSEGFIQWDDEDISNNNSNGGTLPDGIYDNATRISFCCQTDGNKSDPITLPVEKPFYLLAYGSSECQKVEGALGTEEYIQYDNEDSKNSDKWEGSHPFMKYSYLTKMRITYCYYRAA
;
A
#
# COMPACT_ATOMS: atom_id res chain seq x y z
N LEU A 1 4.02 -11.60 26.59
CA LEU A 1 3.50 -10.37 25.96
C LEU A 1 4.42 -9.97 24.81
N VAL A 2 3.86 -9.54 23.68
CA VAL A 2 4.59 -8.82 22.63
C VAL A 2 4.19 -7.35 22.75
N SER A 3 5.06 -6.48 23.27
CA SER A 3 4.78 -5.04 23.31
C SER A 3 5.18 -4.40 21.98
N ARG A 4 4.24 -3.69 21.35
CA ARG A 4 4.47 -2.91 20.14
C ARG A 4 5.14 -1.59 20.54
N ILE A 5 6.33 -1.32 20.02
CA ILE A 5 7.00 -0.02 20.11
C ILE A 5 7.20 0.49 18.69
N THR A 6 7.02 1.79 18.45
CA THR A 6 7.19 2.39 17.12
C THR A 6 8.66 2.54 16.74
N HIS A 7 8.96 2.50 15.43
CA HIS A 7 10.34 2.54 14.93
C HIS A 7 11.07 3.82 15.37
N ALA A 8 10.36 4.95 15.37
CA ALA A 8 10.88 6.26 15.76
C ALA A 8 11.43 6.29 17.20
N ASN A 9 10.71 5.71 18.18
CA ASN A 9 11.09 5.74 19.60
C ASN A 9 12.36 4.94 19.94
N ALA A 10 12.86 4.12 19.01
CA ALA A 10 14.07 3.32 19.19
C ALA A 10 15.28 3.83 18.38
N THR A 11 15.11 4.85 17.54
CA THR A 11 16.20 5.48 16.79
C THR A 11 17.24 6.06 17.77
N GLY A 12 18.52 5.74 17.59
CA GLY A 12 19.59 6.18 18.50
C GLY A 12 19.85 5.31 19.75
N LYS A 13 19.13 4.19 19.96
CA LYS A 13 19.27 3.35 21.19
C LYS A 13 19.79 1.90 20.99
N CYS A 14 20.18 1.45 19.78
CA CYS A 14 20.65 0.06 19.48
C CYS A 14 21.60 -0.09 18.21
N ASN A 15 22.65 -0.96 18.20
CA ASN A 15 23.74 -1.25 17.16
C ASN A 15 23.70 -2.48 16.15
N SER A 16 23.65 -2.35 14.80
CA SER A 16 23.15 -3.28 13.70
C SER A 16 23.75 -4.71 13.41
N GLN A 17 22.96 -5.62 12.74
CA GLN A 17 23.33 -6.97 12.16
C GLN A 17 22.37 -7.53 11.06
N GLU A 18 22.77 -7.68 9.78
CA GLU A 18 21.91 -8.08 8.62
C GLU A 18 21.84 -9.59 8.27
N SER A 19 20.67 -10.07 7.82
CA SER A 19 20.50 -11.38 7.15
C SER A 19 20.62 -11.30 5.62
N ALA A 20 20.95 -12.43 4.98
CA ALA A 20 21.06 -12.56 3.53
C ALA A 20 20.17 -13.69 2.99
N PHE A 21 19.20 -13.35 2.14
CA PHE A 21 18.35 -14.30 1.44
C PHE A 21 19.05 -14.90 0.20
N ARG A 22 18.62 -16.10 -0.22
CA ARG A 22 19.26 -16.96 -1.24
C ARG A 22 20.72 -17.29 -0.96
N LYS A 23 21.08 -17.41 0.32
CA LYS A 23 22.47 -17.59 0.76
C LYS A 23 22.54 -18.65 1.85
N ALA A 24 23.64 -19.39 1.85
CA ALA A 24 23.97 -20.39 2.85
C ALA A 24 25.48 -20.45 3.08
N LEU A 25 25.89 -20.90 4.26
CA LEU A 25 27.26 -21.28 4.54
C LEU A 25 27.35 -22.81 4.51
N GLN A 26 28.08 -23.35 3.52
CA GLN A 26 28.15 -24.79 3.28
C GLN A 26 29.28 -25.45 4.09
N GLY A 27 29.06 -26.67 4.58
CA GLY A 27 30.11 -27.48 5.25
C GLY A 27 30.48 -27.05 6.67
N HIS A 28 29.82 -26.04 7.24
CA HIS A 28 30.08 -25.53 8.59
C HIS A 28 28.95 -25.78 9.59
N THR A 29 27.85 -26.39 9.14
CA THR A 29 26.72 -26.83 9.95
C THR A 29 27.16 -27.88 10.97
N TYR A 30 26.71 -27.75 12.23
CA TYR A 30 27.01 -28.71 13.31
C TYR A 30 25.78 -29.18 14.09
N ASP A 31 24.64 -28.49 13.97
CA ASP A 31 23.35 -28.89 14.55
C ASP A 31 22.24 -28.50 13.55
N THR A 32 21.20 -29.32 13.47
CA THR A 32 20.09 -29.18 12.50
C THR A 32 18.79 -29.64 13.13
N PHE A 33 17.79 -28.75 13.21
CA PHE A 33 16.51 -29.05 13.86
C PHE A 33 15.35 -28.27 13.25
N LYS A 34 14.15 -28.84 13.28
CA LYS A 34 12.92 -28.12 12.90
C LYS A 34 12.56 -27.08 13.96
N VAL A 35 12.05 -25.94 13.48
CA VAL A 35 11.49 -24.87 14.32
C VAL A 35 10.17 -24.40 13.75
N ASN A 36 9.38 -23.69 14.55
CA ASN A 36 8.17 -23.01 14.09
C ASN A 36 8.45 -21.59 13.52
N SER A 37 9.67 -21.07 13.67
CA SER A 37 10.04 -19.73 13.23
C SER A 37 11.57 -19.51 13.27
N LEU A 38 12.06 -18.65 12.37
CA LEU A 38 13.46 -18.18 12.35
C LEU A 38 13.93 -17.60 13.71
N HIS A 39 13.01 -17.04 14.51
CA HIS A 39 13.29 -16.54 15.85
C HIS A 39 13.90 -17.60 16.78
N VAL A 40 13.37 -18.84 16.75
CA VAL A 40 13.85 -19.93 17.60
C VAL A 40 15.27 -20.34 17.18
N CYS A 41 15.55 -20.31 15.88
CA CYS A 41 16.88 -20.56 15.32
C CYS A 41 17.91 -19.54 15.85
N VAL A 42 17.63 -18.24 15.71
CA VAL A 42 18.49 -17.16 16.21
C VAL A 42 18.67 -17.24 17.74
N LYS A 43 17.59 -17.50 18.50
CA LYS A 43 17.63 -17.63 19.96
C LYS A 43 18.48 -18.80 20.45
N ARG A 44 18.53 -19.91 19.71
CA ARG A 44 19.40 -21.03 20.07
C ARG A 44 20.85 -20.73 19.76
N CYS A 45 21.11 -20.13 18.59
CA CYS A 45 22.46 -19.68 18.22
C CYS A 45 23.03 -18.65 19.24
N ASP A 46 22.23 -17.68 19.72
CA ASP A 46 22.59 -16.72 20.80
C ASP A 46 22.99 -17.40 22.12
N LYS A 47 22.54 -18.64 22.36
CA LYS A 47 22.85 -19.40 23.59
C LYS A 47 24.01 -20.37 23.45
N GLU A 48 24.42 -20.72 22.24
CA GLU A 48 25.49 -21.69 21.99
C GLU A 48 26.80 -20.97 21.64
N GLU A 49 27.79 -21.02 22.54
CA GLU A 49 29.06 -20.26 22.39
C GLU A 49 29.84 -20.56 21.10
N LYS A 50 29.64 -21.76 20.53
CA LYS A 50 30.22 -22.19 19.25
C LYS A 50 29.46 -21.69 18.01
N CYS A 51 28.27 -21.13 18.17
CA CYS A 51 27.45 -20.67 17.05
C CYS A 51 27.91 -19.30 16.55
N GLN A 52 28.19 -19.19 15.25
CA GLN A 52 28.61 -17.93 14.62
C GLN A 52 27.71 -17.50 13.47
N SER A 53 26.93 -18.41 12.89
CA SER A 53 25.89 -18.09 11.92
C SER A 53 24.83 -19.19 11.88
N ILE A 54 23.76 -18.93 11.13
CA ILE A 54 22.71 -19.92 10.85
C ILE A 54 22.44 -19.99 9.35
N ASN A 55 22.03 -21.17 8.87
CA ASN A 55 21.21 -21.29 7.66
C ASN A 55 19.78 -21.61 8.11
N PHE A 56 18.78 -21.04 7.45
CA PHE A 56 17.38 -21.39 7.66
C PHE A 56 16.76 -21.83 6.33
N VAL A 57 16.31 -23.08 6.26
CA VAL A 57 15.57 -23.64 5.12
C VAL A 57 14.12 -23.25 5.27
N ILE A 58 13.60 -22.50 4.30
CA ILE A 58 12.32 -21.80 4.43
C ILE A 58 11.15 -22.78 4.42
N ASP A 59 11.01 -23.52 3.31
CA ASP A 59 9.87 -24.41 3.03
C ASP A 59 9.69 -25.51 4.09
N GLU A 60 10.81 -25.97 4.66
CA GLU A 60 10.85 -27.06 5.64
C GLU A 60 10.91 -26.56 7.10
N SER A 61 11.06 -25.24 7.28
CA SER A 61 11.31 -24.55 8.57
C SER A 61 12.44 -25.20 9.40
N ILE A 62 13.54 -25.57 8.73
CA ILE A 62 14.71 -26.17 9.37
C ILE A 62 15.74 -25.10 9.69
N CYS A 63 16.18 -25.08 10.95
CA CYS A 63 17.33 -24.33 11.42
C CYS A 63 18.59 -25.19 11.33
N GLU A 64 19.66 -24.63 10.78
CA GLU A 64 21.01 -25.18 10.81
C GLU A 64 21.95 -24.19 11.52
N LEU A 65 22.65 -24.65 12.55
CA LEU A 65 23.63 -23.85 13.28
C LEU A 65 25.03 -24.07 12.71
N ASN A 66 25.74 -22.99 12.41
CA ASN A 66 27.07 -23.01 11.82
C ASN A 66 28.14 -22.52 12.81
N LYS A 67 29.30 -23.19 12.82
CA LYS A 67 30.46 -22.85 13.68
C LYS A 67 31.38 -21.76 13.10
N GLN A 68 30.98 -21.14 11.99
CA GLN A 68 31.73 -20.16 11.21
C GLN A 68 30.78 -19.08 10.67
N SER A 69 31.32 -18.00 10.11
CA SER A 69 30.57 -16.96 9.40
C SER A 69 31.06 -16.80 7.95
N LYS A 70 30.27 -16.12 7.11
CA LYS A 70 30.67 -15.69 5.76
C LYS A 70 31.94 -14.83 5.74
N GLU A 71 32.25 -14.13 6.83
CA GLU A 71 33.48 -13.31 6.92
C GLU A 71 34.71 -14.18 7.22
N ALA A 72 34.54 -15.27 7.97
CA ALA A 72 35.60 -16.24 8.26
C ALA A 72 35.81 -17.27 7.14
N ARG A 73 34.77 -17.54 6.34
CA ARG A 73 34.74 -18.59 5.30
C ARG A 73 34.01 -18.09 4.03
N PRO A 74 34.56 -17.10 3.31
CA PRO A 74 33.91 -16.51 2.13
C PRO A 74 33.69 -17.54 1.01
N ASP A 75 34.63 -18.47 0.80
CA ASP A 75 34.53 -19.49 -0.27
C ASP A 75 33.38 -20.49 -0.05
N ASN A 76 32.92 -20.63 1.20
CA ASN A 76 31.78 -21.47 1.55
C ASN A 76 30.44 -20.72 1.57
N TYR A 77 30.44 -19.41 1.28
CA TYR A 77 29.25 -18.56 1.29
C TYR A 77 28.52 -18.60 -0.06
N VAL A 78 27.86 -19.72 -0.30
CA VAL A 78 27.22 -20.07 -1.58
C VAL A 78 25.85 -19.43 -1.74
N THR A 79 25.40 -19.35 -3.00
CA THR A 79 24.02 -19.01 -3.34
C THR A 79 23.16 -20.28 -3.28
N ASP A 80 22.15 -20.31 -2.40
CA ASP A 80 21.15 -21.38 -2.32
C ASP A 80 19.75 -20.73 -2.26
N PRO A 81 18.91 -20.89 -3.31
CA PRO A 81 17.60 -20.25 -3.38
C PRO A 81 16.63 -20.56 -2.24
N ARG A 82 16.75 -21.70 -1.55
CA ARG A 82 15.80 -22.17 -0.52
C ARG A 82 16.16 -21.70 0.90
N ARG A 83 17.23 -20.90 1.03
CA ARG A 83 17.89 -20.62 2.31
C ARG A 83 18.07 -19.14 2.61
N ILE A 84 18.01 -18.84 3.91
CA ILE A 84 18.46 -17.57 4.50
C ILE A 84 19.71 -17.84 5.33
N TYR A 85 20.77 -17.08 5.07
CA TYR A 85 21.96 -17.04 5.90
C TYR A 85 21.90 -15.85 6.85
N MET A 86 22.38 -16.00 8.08
CA MET A 86 22.54 -14.89 9.02
C MET A 86 23.75 -15.08 9.93
N THR A 87 24.66 -14.10 9.97
CA THR A 87 25.75 -14.10 10.96
C THR A 87 25.19 -13.74 12.34
N VAL A 88 25.58 -14.49 13.37
CA VAL A 88 25.10 -14.33 14.75
C VAL A 88 26.28 -13.93 15.63
N LYS A 89 26.42 -12.62 15.88
CA LYS A 89 27.51 -12.03 16.68
C LYS A 89 26.98 -11.50 18.01
N PHE A 90 26.81 -12.37 18.99
CA PHE A 90 26.37 -11.98 20.34
C PHE A 90 27.50 -12.18 21.35
N GLY A 91 28.18 -11.09 21.70
CA GLY A 91 29.14 -11.05 22.81
C GLY A 91 28.43 -10.92 24.15
N LYS A 92 28.97 -11.58 25.19
CA LYS A 92 28.52 -11.42 26.58
C LYS A 92 28.63 -9.94 26.98
N GLY A 93 27.50 -9.30 27.31
CA GLY A 93 27.48 -7.98 27.96
C GLY A 93 27.35 -6.72 27.08
N GLY A 94 26.82 -6.79 25.86
CA GLY A 94 26.62 -5.59 25.01
C GLY A 94 25.22 -5.48 24.37
N CYS A 95 24.78 -4.24 24.10
CA CYS A 95 23.52 -3.95 23.43
C CYS A 95 23.70 -3.87 21.90
N PHE A 96 23.13 -4.83 21.17
CA PHE A 96 23.23 -4.94 19.71
C PHE A 96 21.82 -5.08 19.07
N LYS A 97 21.60 -4.41 17.93
CA LYS A 97 20.42 -4.41 17.04
C LYS A 97 20.69 -5.32 15.84
N SER A 98 19.64 -5.78 15.19
CA SER A 98 19.68 -6.68 14.03
C SER A 98 18.64 -6.28 13.00
N ILE A 99 18.98 -6.47 11.73
CA ILE A 99 18.19 -6.24 10.53
C ILE A 99 17.98 -7.63 9.90
N VAL A 100 16.76 -7.97 9.49
CA VAL A 100 16.52 -9.18 8.70
C VAL A 100 15.89 -8.74 7.38
N ILE A 101 16.57 -9.04 6.28
CA ILE A 101 16.11 -8.79 4.92
C ILE A 101 15.56 -10.11 4.36
N LEU A 102 14.25 -10.11 4.11
CA LEU A 102 13.52 -11.18 3.43
C LEU A 102 13.00 -10.57 2.11
N LYS A 103 13.32 -11.21 0.98
CA LYS A 103 12.90 -10.75 -0.36
C LYS A 103 12.62 -11.93 -1.30
N SER A 104 11.47 -12.58 -1.17
CA SER A 104 10.84 -13.25 -2.32
C SER A 104 9.34 -13.48 -2.12
N TRP A 105 8.56 -12.90 -3.04
CA TRP A 105 7.59 -13.58 -3.90
C TRP A 105 6.99 -14.91 -3.38
N SER A 106 5.68 -14.85 -3.15
CA SER A 106 4.71 -15.93 -2.96
C SER A 106 4.54 -16.52 -1.55
N PHE A 107 3.26 -16.58 -1.16
CA PHE A 107 2.64 -17.18 0.03
C PHE A 107 2.88 -16.45 1.37
N ASP A 108 1.85 -15.71 1.76
CA ASP A 108 1.44 -15.29 3.11
C ASP A 108 2.41 -14.44 3.95
N CYS A 109 2.37 -13.12 3.73
CA CYS A 109 2.74 -12.04 4.67
C CYS A 109 4.07 -12.20 5.45
N MET A 110 5.20 -12.26 4.74
CA MET A 110 6.53 -12.31 5.36
C MET A 110 7.18 -10.91 5.54
N TYR A 111 6.68 -10.14 6.52
CA TYR A 111 7.14 -8.79 6.84
C TYR A 111 8.63 -8.69 7.24
N MET A 112 9.29 -7.59 6.85
CA MET A 112 10.68 -7.25 7.25
C MET A 112 10.84 -7.10 8.77
N CYS A 113 11.36 -8.12 9.46
CA CYS A 113 11.49 -8.14 10.91
C CYS A 113 12.86 -7.65 11.42
N ILE A 114 12.97 -6.36 11.78
CA ILE A 114 14.12 -5.84 12.53
C ILE A 114 14.08 -6.40 13.95
N SER A 115 15.14 -7.05 14.43
CA SER A 115 15.20 -7.53 15.83
C SER A 115 16.04 -6.58 16.70
N ARG A 116 15.52 -6.14 17.85
CA ARG A 116 16.27 -5.33 18.82
C ARG A 116 16.23 -6.00 20.20
N LYS A 117 17.39 -6.14 20.85
CA LYS A 117 17.49 -6.68 22.22
C LYS A 117 17.41 -5.51 23.21
N CYS A 118 16.29 -5.35 23.91
CA CYS A 118 16.11 -4.38 24.98
C CYS A 118 15.87 -5.13 26.30
N ASN A 119 16.66 -4.85 27.34
CA ASN A 119 16.58 -5.51 28.67
C ASN A 119 16.49 -7.05 28.59
N GLY A 120 17.31 -7.66 27.71
CA GLY A 120 17.33 -9.11 27.49
C GLY A 120 16.19 -9.69 26.63
N GLN A 121 15.14 -8.93 26.33
CA GLN A 121 14.06 -9.33 25.44
C GLN A 121 14.34 -8.90 23.99
N ILE A 122 14.03 -9.79 23.04
CA ILE A 122 14.16 -9.55 21.60
C ILE A 122 12.81 -9.09 21.05
N PHE A 123 12.75 -7.86 20.53
CA PHE A 123 11.58 -7.25 19.90
C PHE A 123 11.73 -7.27 18.39
N PHE A 124 10.73 -7.78 17.68
CA PHE A 124 10.65 -7.69 16.22
C PHE A 124 9.80 -6.49 15.81
N PHE A 125 10.31 -5.69 14.89
CA PHE A 125 9.62 -4.56 14.27
C PHE A 125 9.44 -4.87 12.80
N CYS A 126 8.19 -5.05 12.36
CA CYS A 126 7.86 -5.05 10.94
C CYS A 126 8.06 -3.64 10.38
N ALA A 127 8.77 -3.50 9.27
CA ALA A 127 8.61 -2.31 8.44
C ALA A 127 7.26 -2.45 7.72
N ALA A 128 6.26 -1.67 8.15
CA ALA A 128 5.01 -1.54 7.42
C ALA A 128 5.31 -0.91 6.05
N ASP A 129 4.69 -1.44 5.00
CA ASP A 129 4.84 -0.86 3.67
C ASP A 129 4.28 0.56 3.68
N THR A 130 5.07 1.55 3.28
CA THR A 130 4.63 2.95 3.30
C THR A 130 3.96 3.31 1.98
N TRP A 131 2.89 4.10 2.07
CA TRP A 131 2.28 4.76 0.93
C TRP A 131 3.31 5.57 0.12
N PRO A 132 3.20 5.61 -1.23
CA PRO A 132 4.08 6.41 -2.06
C PRO A 132 4.11 7.90 -1.69
N SER A 133 5.21 8.55 -2.07
CA SER A 133 5.46 9.97 -1.84
C SER A 133 4.56 10.90 -2.67
N GLY A 134 4.61 12.20 -2.36
CA GLY A 134 3.76 13.23 -2.97
C GLY A 134 2.46 13.51 -2.19
N THR A 135 1.72 14.50 -2.69
CA THR A 135 0.39 14.95 -2.23
C THR A 135 -0.66 14.38 -3.16
N TYR A 136 -1.75 13.82 -2.64
CA TYR A 136 -2.82 13.21 -3.43
C TYR A 136 -4.03 12.87 -2.56
N GLY A 137 -5.15 12.55 -3.20
CA GLY A 137 -6.33 11.96 -2.56
C GLY A 137 -6.61 10.53 -3.01
N LEU A 138 -7.30 9.77 -2.17
CA LEU A 138 -7.88 8.46 -2.48
C LEU A 138 -9.38 8.47 -2.13
N PRO A 139 -10.22 7.67 -2.82
CA PRO A 139 -11.60 7.44 -2.40
C PRO A 139 -11.64 6.82 -0.99
N ARG A 140 -12.50 7.34 -0.10
CA ARG A 140 -12.63 6.83 1.27
C ARG A 140 -13.50 5.57 1.29
N SER A 141 -13.12 4.56 2.07
CA SER A 141 -13.98 3.38 2.30
C SER A 141 -14.92 3.60 3.49
N LYS A 142 -15.99 2.80 3.59
CA LYS A 142 -16.85 2.73 4.79
C LYS A 142 -16.06 2.38 6.07
N THR A 143 -14.90 1.71 5.93
CA THR A 143 -13.97 1.43 7.04
C THR A 143 -13.00 2.58 7.36
N GLY A 144 -13.15 3.72 6.69
CA GLY A 144 -12.31 4.91 6.81
C GLY A 144 -11.20 4.99 5.77
N CYS A 145 -10.20 5.82 6.08
CA CYS A 145 -9.00 5.98 5.27
C CYS A 145 -8.02 4.81 5.44
N PRO A 146 -7.19 4.53 4.41
CA PRO A 146 -6.20 3.47 4.49
C PRO A 146 -5.14 3.77 5.53
N GLN A 147 -4.27 2.80 5.82
CA GLN A 147 -3.26 2.92 6.87
C GLN A 147 -2.41 4.19 6.66
N PRO A 148 -2.39 5.16 7.59
CA PRO A 148 -1.67 6.40 7.37
C PRO A 148 -0.15 6.19 7.32
N PRO A 149 0.59 7.05 6.59
CA PRO A 149 2.04 7.08 6.69
C PRO A 149 2.48 7.29 8.16
N HIS A 150 3.60 6.67 8.55
CA HIS A 150 4.05 6.63 9.94
C HIS A 150 4.25 8.04 10.53
N GLY A 151 3.37 8.44 11.46
CA GLY A 151 3.43 9.73 12.15
C GLY A 151 2.64 10.86 11.48
N SER A 152 1.74 10.53 10.55
CA SER A 152 0.76 11.46 9.96
C SER A 152 -0.65 10.89 10.08
N GLU A 153 -1.66 11.73 9.81
CA GLU A 153 -3.06 11.31 9.65
C GLU A 153 -3.53 11.64 8.22
N TRP A 154 -4.58 10.97 7.75
CA TRP A 154 -5.26 11.37 6.52
C TRP A 154 -6.26 12.47 6.85
N GLU A 155 -6.21 13.58 6.14
CA GLU A 155 -7.31 14.54 6.16
C GLU A 155 -8.51 13.95 5.40
N THR A 156 -9.71 14.39 5.75
CA THR A 156 -10.94 13.92 5.09
C THR A 156 -11.75 15.10 4.58
N GLY A 157 -12.41 14.90 3.45
CA GLY A 157 -13.45 15.78 2.95
C GLY A 157 -14.55 14.98 2.26
N TRP A 158 -15.62 15.66 1.85
CA TRP A 158 -16.76 15.06 1.17
C TRP A 158 -17.39 16.05 0.18
N ARG A 159 -18.06 15.53 -0.85
CA ARG A 159 -18.75 16.29 -1.89
C ARG A 159 -20.10 15.63 -2.17
N LEU A 160 -21.19 16.33 -1.86
CA LEU A 160 -22.55 16.03 -2.30
C LEU A 160 -22.78 16.76 -3.62
N GLN A 161 -22.85 15.99 -4.70
CA GLN A 161 -23.14 16.45 -6.05
C GLN A 161 -24.61 16.20 -6.36
N ASP A 162 -25.38 17.25 -6.65
CA ASP A 162 -26.75 17.10 -7.15
C ASP A 162 -26.73 16.60 -8.60
N THR A 163 -27.67 15.73 -8.94
CA THR A 163 -27.68 14.98 -10.20
C THR A 163 -29.09 14.94 -10.79
N GLU A 164 -29.63 16.13 -11.09
CA GLU A 164 -30.93 16.39 -11.74
C GLU A 164 -32.19 16.14 -10.88
N ASP A 165 -33.17 17.03 -10.95
CA ASP A 165 -34.44 16.92 -10.21
C ASP A 165 -35.49 15.95 -10.81
N SER A 166 -35.30 15.41 -12.02
CA SER A 166 -36.34 14.61 -12.71
C SER A 166 -35.88 13.29 -13.35
N SER A 167 -36.58 12.18 -13.01
CA SER A 167 -36.44 10.83 -13.60
C SER A 167 -35.06 10.15 -13.54
N ASN A 168 -34.10 10.77 -12.86
CA ASN A 168 -32.79 10.28 -12.47
C ASN A 168 -32.77 8.81 -12.00
N LYS A 169 -31.80 8.05 -12.50
CA LYS A 169 -31.53 6.65 -12.13
C LYS A 169 -30.03 6.44 -11.93
N ASN A 170 -29.47 7.20 -10.99
CA ASN A 170 -28.15 6.91 -10.44
C ASN A 170 -28.04 5.44 -10.03
N ARG A 171 -26.90 4.80 -10.29
CA ARG A 171 -26.68 3.39 -9.92
C ARG A 171 -25.32 3.19 -9.33
N PHE A 172 -25.21 2.19 -8.46
CA PHE A 172 -23.95 1.71 -7.92
C PHE A 172 -23.92 0.18 -8.02
N SER A 173 -22.81 -0.43 -7.60
CA SER A 173 -22.64 -1.88 -7.58
C SER A 173 -23.37 -2.54 -6.39
N ASP A 174 -23.84 -3.77 -6.54
CA ASP A 174 -24.51 -4.50 -5.45
C ASP A 174 -23.57 -4.73 -4.25
N SER A 175 -22.30 -5.01 -4.53
CA SER A 175 -21.19 -4.92 -3.57
C SER A 175 -20.60 -3.53 -3.63
N PHE A 176 -20.69 -2.77 -2.53
CA PHE A 176 -20.24 -1.37 -2.50
C PHE A 176 -19.64 -1.01 -1.14
N HIS A 177 -18.31 -0.82 -1.09
CA HIS A 177 -17.57 -0.51 0.14
C HIS A 177 -17.13 0.96 0.23
N LEU A 178 -17.47 1.78 -0.76
CA LEU A 178 -17.12 3.20 -0.81
C LEU A 178 -17.93 3.98 0.24
N ASP A 179 -17.29 4.94 0.91
CA ASP A 179 -17.97 5.91 1.77
C ASP A 179 -18.67 6.96 0.91
N ALA A 180 -19.83 6.54 0.38
CA ALA A 180 -20.66 7.31 -0.52
C ALA A 180 -22.14 6.99 -0.29
N VAL A 181 -22.98 8.00 -0.50
CA VAL A 181 -24.44 7.90 -0.53
C VAL A 181 -24.86 8.19 -1.96
N VAL A 182 -25.48 7.21 -2.61
CA VAL A 182 -26.00 7.30 -3.97
C VAL A 182 -27.51 7.18 -3.87
N LEU A 183 -28.19 8.32 -3.97
CA LEU A 183 -29.64 8.40 -4.10
C LEU A 183 -29.97 8.80 -5.55
N ASP A 184 -31.25 8.71 -5.91
CA ASP A 184 -31.71 9.12 -7.23
C ASP A 184 -31.36 10.60 -7.48
N SER A 185 -31.65 11.51 -6.55
CA SER A 185 -31.37 12.96 -6.66
C SER A 185 -29.90 13.36 -6.58
N HIS A 186 -29.08 12.73 -5.73
CA HIS A 186 -27.72 13.18 -5.49
C HIS A 186 -26.73 12.06 -5.14
N VAL A 187 -25.45 12.35 -5.40
CA VAL A 187 -24.32 11.49 -5.07
C VAL A 187 -23.36 12.22 -4.12
N ASN A 188 -23.35 11.80 -2.85
CA ASN A 188 -22.33 12.20 -1.89
C ASN A 188 -21.17 11.21 -1.86
N ARG A 189 -19.92 11.71 -1.89
CA ARG A 189 -18.68 10.90 -1.86
C ARG A 189 -17.67 11.50 -0.89
N SER A 190 -17.04 10.65 -0.08
CA SER A 190 -15.94 11.04 0.81
C SER A 190 -14.56 10.73 0.24
N PHE A 191 -13.59 11.54 0.64
CA PHE A 191 -12.18 11.47 0.22
C PHE A 191 -11.24 11.36 1.42
N CYS A 192 -10.08 10.74 1.18
CA CYS A 192 -8.94 10.73 2.08
C CYS A 192 -7.80 11.48 1.40
N ILE A 193 -7.37 12.62 1.94
CA ILE A 193 -6.33 13.47 1.38
C ILE A 193 -5.04 13.35 2.21
N LYS A 194 -3.92 13.18 1.51
CA LYS A 194 -2.59 13.10 2.11
C LYS A 194 -1.76 14.29 1.68
N HIS A 195 -1.31 15.05 2.67
CA HIS A 195 -0.37 16.15 2.51
C HIS A 195 1.09 15.69 2.67
N VAL A 196 2.04 16.56 2.29
CA VAL A 196 3.48 16.21 2.23
C VAL A 196 4.05 15.97 3.62
N HIS A 197 4.63 14.78 3.84
CA HIS A 197 5.44 14.50 5.04
C HIS A 197 6.91 14.17 4.76
N LYS A 198 7.34 14.03 3.49
CA LYS A 198 8.76 13.92 3.11
C LYS A 198 9.04 14.50 1.72
N VAL A 199 9.98 15.45 1.65
CA VAL A 199 10.74 15.81 0.45
C VAL A 199 12.20 15.49 0.77
N GLY A 200 12.85 14.61 -0.01
CA GLY A 200 14.23 14.20 0.25
C GLY A 200 14.61 12.83 -0.29
N THR A 201 15.88 12.48 -0.13
CA THR A 201 16.49 11.22 -0.60
C THR A 201 15.81 10.00 0.05
N GLY A 202 15.32 9.07 -0.78
CA GLY A 202 14.60 7.86 -0.33
C GLY A 202 13.08 7.93 -0.38
N ALA A 203 12.49 8.90 -1.09
CA ALA A 203 11.05 8.91 -1.40
C ALA A 203 10.63 7.69 -2.25
N LYS A 204 9.66 6.88 -1.77
CA LYS A 204 9.06 5.77 -2.55
C LYS A 204 8.23 6.36 -3.70
N PRO A 205 8.52 6.05 -4.98
CA PRO A 205 7.68 6.46 -6.10
C PRO A 205 6.38 5.64 -6.12
N TRP A 206 5.42 6.06 -6.94
CA TRP A 206 4.30 5.20 -7.28
C TRP A 206 4.76 4.09 -8.23
N PRO A 207 4.30 2.83 -8.05
CA PRO A 207 4.67 1.72 -8.93
C PRO A 207 4.06 1.90 -10.33
N LEU A 208 4.78 1.42 -11.35
CA LEU A 208 4.27 1.31 -12.73
C LEU A 208 3.02 0.41 -12.76
N GLY A 209 2.05 0.73 -13.63
CA GLY A 209 0.74 0.09 -13.67
C GLY A 209 -0.28 0.88 -14.50
N GLN A 210 -1.57 0.61 -14.30
CA GLN A 210 -2.67 1.31 -14.96
C GLN A 210 -3.79 1.62 -13.96
N TYR A 211 -3.74 2.80 -13.34
CA TYR A 211 -4.68 3.22 -12.30
C TYR A 211 -4.61 4.74 -12.06
N CYS A 212 -5.65 5.31 -11.46
CA CYS A 212 -5.71 6.73 -11.10
C CYS A 212 -5.96 6.95 -9.61
N ILE A 213 -5.55 8.14 -9.15
CA ILE A 213 -5.81 8.70 -7.83
C ILE A 213 -6.31 10.15 -7.98
N TYR A 214 -6.88 10.72 -6.93
CA TYR A 214 -7.31 12.12 -6.96
C TYR A 214 -6.11 13.05 -6.88
N LYS A 215 -6.11 14.11 -7.70
CA LYS A 215 -5.06 15.13 -7.67
C LYS A 215 -5.19 16.01 -6.42
N LYS A 216 -4.06 16.44 -5.85
CA LYS A 216 -4.00 17.46 -4.81
C LYS A 216 -2.68 18.22 -4.90
N GLY A 217 -2.69 19.46 -5.38
CA GLY A 217 -1.46 20.15 -5.79
C GLY A 217 -0.79 19.45 -6.98
N THR A 218 0.54 19.50 -7.07
CA THR A 218 1.29 18.82 -8.15
C THR A 218 1.13 17.30 -8.09
N CYS A 219 0.87 16.65 -9.23
CA CYS A 219 0.83 15.18 -9.30
C CYS A 219 2.15 14.54 -8.82
N PRO A 220 2.09 13.39 -8.11
CA PRO A 220 3.28 12.63 -7.76
C PRO A 220 4.12 12.26 -8.98
N VAL A 221 5.45 12.17 -8.80
CA VAL A 221 6.40 11.86 -9.88
C VAL A 221 6.03 10.55 -10.57
N GLY A 222 5.93 10.59 -11.90
CA GLY A 222 5.56 9.45 -12.73
C GLY A 222 4.05 9.29 -12.96
N LEU A 223 3.20 10.21 -12.50
CA LEU A 223 1.77 10.23 -12.82
C LEU A 223 1.45 11.44 -13.73
N SER A 224 0.60 11.21 -14.74
CA SER A 224 0.06 12.22 -15.64
C SER A 224 -1.22 12.85 -15.10
N GLU A 225 -1.45 14.13 -15.39
CA GLU A 225 -2.66 14.87 -14.99
C GLU A 225 -3.80 14.72 -16.01
N GLY A 226 -5.03 14.80 -15.52
CA GLY A 226 -6.23 15.01 -16.31
C GLY A 226 -7.41 15.43 -15.43
N PHE A 227 -8.59 15.57 -16.02
CA PHE A 227 -9.81 15.86 -15.28
C PHE A 227 -11.04 15.20 -15.92
N ILE A 228 -12.09 15.07 -15.11
CA ILE A 228 -13.46 14.82 -15.57
C ILE A 228 -14.33 15.94 -14.99
N GLN A 229 -15.14 16.54 -15.83
CA GLN A 229 -16.17 17.50 -15.51
C GLN A 229 -17.52 16.89 -15.87
N TRP A 230 -18.37 16.82 -14.86
CA TRP A 230 -19.80 16.61 -14.97
C TRP A 230 -20.45 17.99 -15.18
N ASP A 231 -21.34 18.13 -16.15
CA ASP A 231 -22.40 19.13 -16.01
C ASP A 231 -23.34 18.66 -14.91
N ASP A 232 -23.37 19.41 -13.80
CA ASP A 232 -24.41 19.28 -12.78
C ASP A 232 -25.55 20.27 -13.10
N GLU A 233 -26.65 20.16 -12.38
CA GLU A 233 -27.91 20.88 -12.64
C GLU A 233 -27.77 22.42 -12.69
N ASP A 234 -28.29 23.02 -13.77
CA ASP A 234 -28.22 24.46 -14.07
C ASP A 234 -29.16 25.32 -13.20
N ILE A 235 -30.12 24.71 -12.49
CA ILE A 235 -31.19 25.37 -11.71
C ILE A 235 -31.28 24.72 -10.32
N SER A 236 -31.39 25.51 -9.25
CA SER A 236 -31.61 25.04 -7.86
C SER A 236 -30.54 24.12 -7.22
N ASN A 237 -29.36 24.00 -7.81
CA ASN A 237 -28.26 23.16 -7.33
C ASN A 237 -27.95 23.24 -5.81
N ASN A 238 -28.28 22.20 -5.03
CA ASN A 238 -27.89 22.09 -3.61
C ASN A 238 -26.48 21.49 -3.43
N ASN A 239 -25.61 21.78 -4.41
CA ASN A 239 -24.23 21.35 -4.46
C ASN A 239 -23.47 21.76 -3.18
N SER A 240 -23.01 20.77 -2.41
CA SER A 240 -22.38 21.00 -1.11
C SER A 240 -21.08 20.20 -0.94
N ASN A 241 -20.15 20.72 -0.15
CA ASN A 241 -18.87 20.08 0.12
C ASN A 241 -18.31 20.53 1.49
N GLY A 242 -17.35 19.77 2.02
CA GLY A 242 -16.68 20.12 3.27
C GLY A 242 -15.41 19.33 3.53
N GLY A 243 -14.58 19.83 4.44
CA GLY A 243 -13.26 19.26 4.75
C GLY A 243 -12.25 19.45 3.62
N THR A 244 -11.24 18.59 3.55
CA THR A 244 -10.18 18.69 2.54
C THR A 244 -10.54 17.89 1.28
N LEU A 245 -10.65 18.58 0.15
CA LEU A 245 -11.05 18.01 -1.14
C LEU A 245 -9.86 17.78 -2.09
N PRO A 246 -10.00 16.94 -3.12
CA PRO A 246 -9.14 16.96 -4.31
C PRO A 246 -9.07 18.33 -4.99
N ASP A 247 -8.09 18.52 -5.88
CA ASP A 247 -8.10 19.64 -6.82
C ASP A 247 -9.29 19.49 -7.78
N GLY A 248 -10.03 20.59 -7.99
CA GLY A 248 -11.26 20.58 -8.77
C GLY A 248 -11.96 21.94 -8.81
N ILE A 249 -13.11 21.98 -9.47
CA ILE A 249 -14.10 23.06 -9.43
C ILE A 249 -15.37 22.46 -8.82
N TYR A 250 -15.94 23.14 -7.83
CA TYR A 250 -17.03 22.63 -6.98
C TYR A 250 -18.15 23.67 -6.83
N ASP A 251 -18.42 24.41 -7.91
CA ASP A 251 -19.47 25.42 -7.99
C ASP A 251 -20.73 24.84 -8.69
N ASN A 252 -21.16 25.43 -9.80
CA ASN A 252 -22.30 24.93 -10.56
C ASN A 252 -21.98 23.63 -11.31
N ALA A 253 -20.74 23.44 -11.78
CA ALA A 253 -20.35 22.20 -12.47
C ALA A 253 -19.22 21.49 -11.71
N THR A 254 -19.42 20.21 -11.37
CA THR A 254 -18.37 19.40 -10.72
C THR A 254 -17.26 19.07 -11.71
N ARG A 255 -16.09 19.67 -11.53
CA ARG A 255 -14.84 19.18 -12.14
C ARG A 255 -13.93 18.59 -11.07
N ILE A 256 -13.47 17.36 -11.26
CA ILE A 256 -12.47 16.73 -10.40
C ILE A 256 -11.22 16.42 -11.24
N SER A 257 -10.04 16.80 -10.72
CA SER A 257 -8.76 16.49 -11.34
C SER A 257 -8.13 15.23 -10.75
N PHE A 258 -7.40 14.51 -11.59
CA PHE A 258 -6.81 13.21 -11.31
C PHE A 258 -5.31 13.20 -11.64
N CYS A 259 -4.61 12.26 -11.01
CA CYS A 259 -3.27 11.86 -11.38
C CYS A 259 -3.32 10.37 -11.71
N CYS A 260 -2.86 9.95 -12.89
CA CYS A 260 -2.93 8.57 -13.33
C CYS A 260 -1.53 8.01 -13.61
N GLN A 261 -1.32 6.75 -13.24
CA GLN A 261 -0.23 5.95 -13.78
C GLN A 261 -0.72 5.28 -15.06
N THR A 262 0.01 5.51 -16.15
CA THR A 262 -0.33 5.03 -17.51
C THR A 262 0.67 3.98 -18.01
N ASP A 263 1.87 3.97 -17.44
CA ASP A 263 2.99 3.15 -17.86
C ASP A 263 3.03 1.87 -17.04
N GLY A 264 2.75 0.74 -17.68
CA GLY A 264 2.71 -0.59 -17.05
C GLY A 264 1.48 -1.39 -17.50
N ASN A 265 1.18 -2.48 -16.79
CA ASN A 265 0.04 -3.35 -17.09
C ASN A 265 -0.74 -3.67 -15.81
N LYS A 266 -2.07 -3.48 -15.84
CA LYS A 266 -3.02 -3.88 -14.79
C LYS A 266 -2.89 -5.34 -14.35
N SER A 267 -2.38 -6.23 -15.20
CA SER A 267 -2.17 -7.65 -14.88
C SER A 267 -0.94 -7.94 -14.02
N ASP A 268 0.02 -7.02 -13.93
CA ASP A 268 1.27 -7.17 -13.18
C ASP A 268 1.07 -6.63 -11.75
N PRO A 269 1.21 -7.44 -10.68
CA PRO A 269 0.91 -6.99 -9.33
C PRO A 269 1.81 -5.85 -8.82
N ILE A 270 1.20 -4.78 -8.31
CA ILE A 270 1.92 -3.65 -7.68
C ILE A 270 1.95 -3.77 -6.14
N THR A 271 3.03 -3.32 -5.52
CA THR A 271 3.20 -3.37 -4.04
C THR A 271 2.73 -2.07 -3.36
N LEU A 272 1.53 -2.11 -2.77
CA LEU A 272 0.94 -1.03 -1.96
C LEU A 272 0.56 -1.54 -0.55
N PRO A 273 0.32 -0.65 0.44
CA PRO A 273 0.01 -1.08 1.81
C PRO A 273 -1.41 -1.67 1.94
N VAL A 274 -1.51 -2.97 2.19
CA VAL A 274 -2.80 -3.71 2.27
C VAL A 274 -3.36 -3.86 3.69
N GLU A 275 -2.67 -3.32 4.71
CA GLU A 275 -3.04 -3.46 6.15
C GLU A 275 -4.43 -2.92 6.50
N LYS A 276 -4.92 -1.95 5.72
CA LYS A 276 -6.30 -1.47 5.74
C LYS A 276 -6.82 -1.40 4.30
N PRO A 277 -8.14 -1.59 4.09
CA PRO A 277 -8.70 -1.48 2.76
C PRO A 277 -8.50 -0.09 2.13
N PHE A 278 -8.36 -0.04 0.82
CA PHE A 278 -8.15 1.18 0.07
C PHE A 278 -8.80 1.14 -1.31
N TYR A 279 -8.81 2.28 -1.98
CA TYR A 279 -9.26 2.41 -3.36
C TYR A 279 -8.17 2.94 -4.29
N LEU A 280 -8.20 2.47 -5.53
CA LEU A 280 -7.71 3.20 -6.70
C LEU A 280 -8.89 3.39 -7.65
N LEU A 281 -8.78 4.26 -8.65
CA LEU A 281 -9.72 4.30 -9.76
C LEU A 281 -9.11 3.54 -10.95
N ALA A 282 -9.93 2.81 -11.71
CA ALA A 282 -9.46 2.06 -12.87
C ALA A 282 -8.96 3.00 -13.99
N TYR A 283 -8.15 2.49 -14.92
CA TYR A 283 -7.63 3.26 -16.07
C TYR A 283 -7.67 2.42 -17.36
N GLY A 284 -8.02 3.05 -18.49
CA GLY A 284 -8.13 2.42 -19.82
C GLY A 284 -9.25 1.38 -20.00
N SER A 285 -9.67 0.68 -18.94
CA SER A 285 -10.76 -0.30 -18.90
C SER A 285 -11.36 -0.37 -17.49
N SER A 286 -12.48 -1.07 -17.30
CA SER A 286 -13.04 -1.31 -15.94
C SER A 286 -12.16 -2.22 -15.09
N GLU A 287 -11.33 -3.07 -15.72
CA GLU A 287 -10.46 -4.02 -15.03
C GLU A 287 -9.48 -3.33 -14.07
N CYS A 288 -9.44 -3.83 -12.84
CA CYS A 288 -8.58 -3.31 -11.80
C CYS A 288 -7.11 -3.72 -11.92
N GLN A 289 -6.23 -2.79 -11.59
CA GLN A 289 -4.80 -3.04 -11.35
C GLN A 289 -4.62 -4.09 -10.25
N LYS A 290 -3.95 -5.22 -10.53
CA LYS A 290 -3.61 -6.18 -9.47
C LYS A 290 -2.68 -5.55 -8.45
N VAL A 291 -2.95 -5.82 -7.18
CA VAL A 291 -2.13 -5.40 -6.03
C VAL A 291 -1.61 -6.66 -5.33
N GLU A 292 -0.33 -6.70 -5.03
CA GLU A 292 0.32 -7.82 -4.34
C GLU A 292 -0.28 -7.98 -2.93
N GLY A 293 -0.76 -9.19 -2.59
CA GLY A 293 -1.36 -9.48 -1.29
C GLY A 293 -2.76 -8.93 -1.05
N ALA A 294 -3.46 -8.44 -2.08
CA ALA A 294 -4.84 -7.97 -1.97
C ALA A 294 -5.80 -8.63 -2.96
N LEU A 295 -7.05 -8.77 -2.53
CA LEU A 295 -8.20 -9.06 -3.38
C LEU A 295 -8.78 -7.73 -3.88
N GLY A 296 -8.79 -7.55 -5.20
CA GLY A 296 -9.46 -6.44 -5.87
C GLY A 296 -10.92 -6.75 -6.14
N THR A 297 -11.80 -5.76 -5.96
CA THR A 297 -13.22 -5.81 -6.33
C THR A 297 -13.55 -4.59 -7.18
N GLU A 298 -14.13 -4.83 -8.36
CA GLU A 298 -14.65 -3.77 -9.24
C GLU A 298 -15.98 -3.25 -8.69
N GLU A 299 -16.03 -1.96 -8.43
CA GLU A 299 -17.23 -1.23 -7.99
C GLU A 299 -17.45 -0.03 -8.92
N TYR A 300 -18.67 0.48 -9.04
CA TYR A 300 -18.95 1.64 -9.87
C TYR A 300 -19.95 2.59 -9.22
N ILE A 301 -19.89 3.85 -9.65
CA ILE A 301 -21.03 4.78 -9.61
C ILE A 301 -21.34 5.20 -11.04
N GLN A 302 -22.60 5.11 -11.42
CA GLN A 302 -23.19 5.64 -12.63
C GLN A 302 -24.00 6.87 -12.25
N TYR A 303 -23.59 8.01 -12.81
CA TYR A 303 -24.21 9.31 -12.68
C TYR A 303 -25.23 9.47 -13.81
N ASP A 304 -26.45 9.84 -13.47
CA ASP A 304 -27.49 10.19 -14.44
C ASP A 304 -27.60 11.71 -14.54
N ASN A 305 -26.68 12.33 -15.28
CA ASN A 305 -26.61 13.77 -15.49
C ASN A 305 -27.45 14.24 -16.69
N GLU A 306 -27.67 15.56 -16.78
CA GLU A 306 -28.66 16.26 -17.62
C GLU A 306 -28.96 15.62 -19.01
N ASP A 307 -30.24 15.51 -19.36
CA ASP A 307 -30.70 15.01 -20.67
C ASP A 307 -30.65 16.06 -21.81
N SER A 308 -30.44 17.36 -21.53
CA SER A 308 -30.60 18.45 -22.52
C SER A 308 -29.48 19.50 -22.57
N LYS A 309 -28.46 19.24 -23.41
CA LYS A 309 -27.26 20.09 -23.67
C LYS A 309 -26.03 19.82 -22.78
N ASN A 310 -25.94 18.61 -22.22
CA ASN A 310 -24.72 18.00 -21.67
C ASN A 310 -23.42 18.60 -22.26
N SER A 311 -22.69 19.34 -21.42
CA SER A 311 -21.37 19.91 -21.68
C SER A 311 -20.28 19.21 -20.86
N ASP A 312 -20.46 17.90 -20.58
CA ASP A 312 -19.45 17.04 -19.95
C ASP A 312 -18.11 17.15 -20.68
N LYS A 313 -17.03 17.29 -19.91
CA LYS A 313 -15.68 17.47 -20.46
C LYS A 313 -14.70 16.58 -19.74
N TRP A 314 -13.80 15.97 -20.50
CA TRP A 314 -12.66 15.24 -19.95
C TRP A 314 -11.43 15.53 -20.81
N GLU A 315 -10.28 15.64 -20.16
CA GLU A 315 -9.01 15.94 -20.83
C GLU A 315 -7.85 15.30 -20.05
N GLY A 316 -6.75 15.04 -20.73
CA GLY A 316 -5.55 14.43 -20.14
C GLY A 316 -5.78 13.00 -19.68
N SER A 317 -5.07 12.58 -18.64
CA SER A 317 -5.19 11.24 -18.07
C SER A 317 -6.19 11.22 -16.92
N HIS A 318 -7.29 10.49 -17.11
CA HIS A 318 -8.39 10.39 -16.15
C HIS A 318 -8.82 8.93 -15.94
N PRO A 319 -9.58 8.62 -14.87
CA PRO A 319 -10.13 7.29 -14.64
C PRO A 319 -10.90 6.72 -15.83
N PHE A 320 -10.92 5.39 -15.93
CA PHE A 320 -11.79 4.72 -16.88
C PHE A 320 -13.26 5.05 -16.59
N MET A 321 -13.91 5.48 -17.67
CA MET A 321 -15.25 6.00 -17.67
C MET A 321 -16.00 5.36 -18.82
N LYS A 322 -17.08 4.64 -18.52
CA LYS A 322 -18.01 4.17 -19.55
C LYS A 322 -19.05 5.25 -19.77
N TYR A 323 -19.06 5.85 -20.95
CA TYR A 323 -20.02 6.86 -21.37
C TYR A 323 -20.89 6.33 -22.52
N SER A 324 -22.21 6.51 -22.43
CA SER A 324 -23.11 6.43 -23.58
C SER A 324 -24.43 7.15 -23.27
N TYR A 325 -25.14 7.65 -24.27
CA TYR A 325 -26.46 8.29 -24.10
C TYR A 325 -27.49 7.42 -23.35
N LEU A 326 -27.34 6.10 -23.33
CA LEU A 326 -28.25 5.16 -22.64
C LEU A 326 -27.78 4.74 -21.23
N THR A 327 -26.49 4.89 -20.93
CA THR A 327 -25.88 4.47 -19.65
C THR A 327 -25.31 5.64 -18.87
N LYS A 328 -25.41 6.85 -19.40
CA LYS A 328 -24.82 8.08 -18.89
C LYS A 328 -23.35 7.86 -18.53
N MET A 329 -22.83 8.57 -17.54
CA MET A 329 -21.41 8.53 -17.19
C MET A 329 -21.16 7.58 -16.00
N ARG A 330 -20.39 6.51 -16.21
CA ARG A 330 -20.05 5.52 -15.17
C ARG A 330 -18.56 5.51 -14.86
N ILE A 331 -18.19 5.83 -13.62
CA ILE A 331 -16.82 5.76 -13.09
C ILE A 331 -16.60 4.42 -12.40
N THR A 332 -15.46 3.79 -12.68
CA THR A 332 -15.08 2.50 -12.07
C THR A 332 -14.04 2.69 -10.97
N TYR A 333 -14.35 2.16 -9.79
CA TYR A 333 -13.57 2.16 -8.57
C TYR A 333 -13.04 0.75 -8.32
N CYS A 334 -11.81 0.66 -7.81
CA CYS A 334 -11.18 -0.61 -7.47
C CYS A 334 -10.96 -0.67 -5.97
N TYR A 335 -11.78 -1.46 -5.28
CA TYR A 335 -11.66 -1.71 -3.84
C TYR A 335 -10.63 -2.81 -3.60
N TYR A 336 -9.65 -2.57 -2.73
CA TYR A 336 -8.65 -3.55 -2.34
C TYR A 336 -8.73 -3.82 -0.85
N ARG A 337 -8.73 -5.10 -0.47
CA ARG A 337 -8.57 -5.58 0.90
C ARG A 337 -7.50 -6.67 0.93
N ALA A 338 -6.85 -6.88 2.09
CA ALA A 338 -5.94 -8.00 2.27
C ALA A 338 -6.60 -9.34 1.88
N ALA A 339 -5.82 -10.21 1.23
CA ALA A 339 -6.25 -11.52 0.78
C ALA A 339 -6.43 -12.52 1.92
#